data_AF-A0A931DZ54-F1
#
_entry.id   AF-A0A931DZ54-F1
#
_cell.length_a   1.000
_cell.length_b   1.000
_cell.length_c   1.000
_cell.angle_alpha   90.00
_cell.angle_beta   90.00
_cell.angle_gamma   90.00
#
_symmetry.space_group_name_H-M   'P 1'
#
loop_
_entity.id
_entity.type
_entity.pdbx_description
1 polymer ?
#
loop_
_entity_poly.entity_id
_entity_poly.type
_entity_poly.pdbx_seq_one_letter_code
_entity_poly.pdbx_strand_id
1 'polypeptide(L)' 'MSSGEVVVDVSATLPGRGAWVHPTTRCAETAVARKAIARGLRTDGALGMTGFLAEIASLQMNHTVGVPSGTP' A
#
# COMPACT_ATOMS: atom_id res chain seq x y z
N MET A 1 15.91 12.42 -13.18
CA MET A 1 15.03 12.48 -11.99
C MET A 1 13.93 11.45 -12.21
N SER A 2 14.12 10.23 -11.71
CA SER A 2 13.15 9.14 -11.85
C SER A 2 12.18 9.18 -10.68
N SER A 3 11.15 10.01 -10.79
CA SER A 3 10.03 9.99 -9.86
C SER A 3 9.30 8.66 -10.05
N GLY A 4 9.47 7.74 -9.11
CA GLY A 4 8.78 6.45 -9.12
C GLY A 4 7.31 6.62 -8.74
N GLU A 5 6.43 5.87 -9.41
CA GLU A 5 5.03 5.73 -9.05
C GLU A 5 4.86 4.50 -8.14
N VAL A 6 4.01 4.61 -7.12
CA VAL A 6 3.57 3.45 -6.36
C VAL A 6 2.34 2.85 -7.02
N VAL A 7 2.42 1.56 -7.33
CA VAL A 7 1.31 0.78 -7.87
C VAL A 7 0.94 -0.29 -6.85
N VAL A 8 -0.36 -0.51 -6.61
CA VAL A 8 -0.81 -1.61 -5.76
C VAL A 8 -0.78 -2.89 -6.56
N ASP A 9 0.12 -3.80 -6.20
CA ASP A 9 0.19 -5.14 -6.79
C ASP A 9 -0.43 -6.18 -5.87
N VAL A 10 -1.68 -6.53 -6.14
CA VAL A 10 -2.41 -7.57 -5.38
C VAL A 10 -1.85 -8.95 -5.65
N SER A 11 -1.30 -9.19 -6.85
CA SER A 11 -0.81 -10.51 -7.27
C SER A 11 0.62 -10.79 -6.79
N ALA A 12 1.33 -9.76 -6.30
CA ALA A 12 2.74 -9.84 -5.91
C ALA A 12 3.65 -10.43 -7.00
N THR A 13 3.41 -10.04 -8.26
CA THR A 13 4.12 -10.53 -9.45
C THR A 13 4.96 -9.47 -10.15
N LEU A 14 4.81 -8.20 -9.79
CA LEU A 14 5.55 -7.12 -10.45
C LEU A 14 7.04 -7.17 -10.09
N PRO A 15 7.93 -7.09 -11.09
CA PRO A 15 9.36 -7.06 -10.85
C PRO A 15 9.75 -5.72 -10.22
N GLY A 16 10.61 -5.77 -9.20
CA GLY A 16 11.12 -4.56 -8.55
C GLY A 16 11.21 -4.68 -7.03
N ARG A 17 11.18 -3.54 -6.36
CA ARG A 17 11.08 -3.48 -4.89
C ARG A 17 9.61 -3.36 -4.52
N GLY A 18 9.16 -4.18 -3.57
CA GLY A 18 7.80 -4.17 -3.06
C GLY A 18 7.75 -3.88 -1.56
N ALA A 19 6.60 -3.42 -1.09
CA ALA A 19 6.29 -3.25 0.32
C ALA A 19 4.89 -3.78 0.60
N TRP A 20 4.74 -4.53 1.70
CA TRP A 20 3.45 -5.09 2.09
C TRP A 20 2.71 -4.13 3.01
N VAL A 21 1.42 -3.94 2.74
CA VAL A 21 0.49 -3.16 3.55
C VAL A 21 -0.79 -3.96 3.74
N HIS A 22 -1.44 -3.80 4.89
CA HIS A 22 -2.77 -4.38 5.07
C HIS A 22 -3.77 -3.70 4.12
N PRO A 23 -4.74 -4.45 3.55
CA PRO A 23 -5.77 -3.92 2.66
C PRO A 23 -6.87 -3.21 3.46
N THR A 24 -6.48 -2.29 4.34
CA THR A 24 -7.40 -1.45 5.09
C THR A 24 -7.04 0.02 4.93
N THR A 25 -8.07 0.85 4.85
CA THR A 25 -7.92 2.30 4.60
C THR A 25 -7.08 2.95 5.69
N ARG A 26 -7.33 2.60 6.96
CA ARG A 26 -6.59 3.12 8.12
C ARG A 26 -5.09 2.78 8.07
N CYS A 27 -4.73 1.55 7.67
CA CYS A 27 -3.34 1.15 7.53
C CYS A 27 -2.65 1.89 6.38
N ALA A 28 -3.34 2.05 5.24
CA ALA A 28 -2.82 2.79 4.10
C ALA A 28 -2.59 4.28 4.42
N GLU A 29 -3.55 4.95 5.06
CA GLU A 29 -3.41 6.34 5.52
C GLU A 29 -2.22 6.51 6.47
N THR A 30 -2.10 5.61 7.45
CA THR A 30 -0.97 5.63 8.40
C THR A 30 0.36 5.42 7.68
N ALA A 31 0.41 4.52 6.69
CA ALA A 31 1.61 4.24 5.91
C ALA A 31 2.03 5.44 5.05
N VAL A 32 1.08 6.16 4.46
CA VAL A 32 1.33 7.41 3.72
C VAL A 32 1.81 8.51 4.66
N ALA A 33 1.09 8.75 5.76
CA ALA A 33 1.42 9.81 6.72
C ALA A 33 2.81 9.63 7.34
N ARG A 34 3.22 8.38 7.59
CA ARG A 34 4.54 8.04 8.17
C ARG A 34 5.64 7.83 7.12
N LYS A 35 5.34 8.00 5.83
CA LYS A 35 6.25 7.68 4.72
C LYS A 35 6.79 6.23 4.80
N ALA A 36 6.00 5.30 5.33
CA ALA A 36 6.40 3.92 5.52
C ALA A 36 6.60 3.19 4.18
N ILE A 37 5.81 3.55 3.16
CA ILE A 37 5.91 2.99 1.80
C ILE A 37 7.23 3.40 1.15
N ALA A 38 7.58 4.69 1.18
CA ALA A 38 8.86 5.18 0.66
C ALA A 38 10.05 4.50 1.37
N ARG A 39 9.95 4.27 2.69
CA ARG A 39 10.97 3.54 3.46
C ARG A 39 11.05 2.07 3.06
N GLY A 40 9.92 1.40 2.87
CA GLY A 40 9.86 0.01 2.43
C GLY A 40 10.43 -0.18 1.02
N LEU A 41 10.15 0.76 0.12
CA LEU A 41 10.67 0.80 -1.26
C LEU A 41 12.08 1.36 -1.36
N ARG A 42 12.66 1.87 -0.26
CA ARG A 42 13.99 2.52 -0.20
C ARG A 42 14.16 3.62 -1.23
N THR A 43 13.14 4.46 -1.36
CA THR A 43 13.13 5.61 -2.27
C THR A 43 13.30 6.89 -1.46
N ASP A 44 14.33 7.67 -1.82
CA ASP A 44 14.66 8.94 -1.16
C ASP A 44 13.76 10.11 -1.64
N GLY A 45 13.08 9.92 -2.77
CA GLY A 45 12.27 10.94 -3.44
C GLY A 45 10.77 10.90 -3.10
N ALA A 46 10.07 11.97 -3.47
CA ALA A 46 8.61 12.00 -3.46
C ALA A 46 8.07 10.93 -4.41
N LEU A 47 7.34 9.96 -3.86
CA LEU A 47 6.63 8.95 -4.62
C LEU A 47 5.24 9.47 -5.00
N GLY A 48 4.84 9.22 -6.25
CA GLY A 48 3.46 9.39 -6.66
C GLY A 48 2.59 8.39 -5.91
N MET A 49 1.69 8.89 -5.06
CA MET A 49 0.70 8.08 -4.33
C MET A 49 -0.71 8.25 -4.93
N THR A 50 -0.79 8.73 -6.17
CA THR A 50 -2.05 9.00 -6.85
C THR A 50 -2.87 7.71 -6.92
N GLY A 51 -4.13 7.76 -6.48
CA GLY A 51 -5.01 6.58 -6.54
C GLY A 51 -4.76 5.50 -5.48
N PHE A 52 -3.63 5.50 -4.76
CA PHE A 52 -3.28 4.45 -3.79
C PHE A 52 -4.37 4.22 -2.71
N LEU A 53 -4.90 5.30 -2.11
CA LEU A 53 -5.95 5.18 -1.10
C LEU A 53 -7.27 4.68 -1.69
N ALA A 54 -7.62 5.10 -2.90
CA ALA A 54 -8.83 4.67 -3.58
C ALA A 54 -8.75 3.17 -3.95
N GLU A 55 -7.58 2.72 -4.41
CA GLU A 55 -7.33 1.33 -4.77
C GLU A 55 -7.34 0.41 -3.55
N ILE A 56 -6.71 0.82 -2.44
CA ILE A 56 -6.80 0.08 -1.17
C ILE A 56 -8.25 0.05 -0.65
N ALA A 57 -9.01 1.14 -0.78
CA ALA A 57 -10.41 1.17 -0.40
C ALA A 57 -11.25 0.16 -1.22
N SER A 58 -10.97 0.01 -2.52
CA SER A 58 -11.60 -1.02 -3.36
C SER A 58 -11.22 -2.43 -2.92
N LEU A 59 -9.95 -2.68 -2.56
CA LEU A 59 -9.49 -3.99 -2.09
C LEU A 59 -10.08 -4.37 -0.72
N GLN A 60 -10.28 -3.40 0.17
CA GLN A 60 -10.92 -3.61 1.46
C GLN A 60 -12.34 -4.20 1.29
N MET A 61 -13.07 -3.79 0.25
CA MET A 61 -14.42 -4.31 -0.02
C MET A 61 -14.39 -5.78 -0.44
N ASN A 62 -13.42 -6.19 -1.26
CA ASN A 62 -13.21 -7.59 -1.66
C ASN A 62 -12.80 -8.52 -0.51
N HIS A 63 -12.19 -7.98 0.55
CA HIS A 63 -11.62 -8.77 1.66
C HIS A 63 -12.56 -8.94 2.87
N THR A 64 -13.79 -8.41 2.81
CA THR A 64 -14.80 -8.58 3.88
C THR A 64 -15.31 -10.03 4.02
N VAL A 65 -14.88 -10.95 3.15
CA VAL A 65 -15.09 -12.39 3.29
C VAL A 65 -13.91 -13.01 4.07
N GLY A 66 -13.95 -12.94 5.40
CA GLY A 66 -13.23 -13.90 6.25
C GLY A 66 -11.91 -13.50 6.90
N VAL A 67 -11.85 -12.38 7.63
CA VAL A 67 -10.79 -12.20 8.66
C VAL A 67 -11.42 -12.19 10.05
N PRO A 68 -11.23 -13.20 10.91
CA PRO A 68 -11.52 -13.05 12.32
C PRO A 68 -10.57 -11.98 12.86
N SER A 69 -11.14 -10.88 13.33
CA SER A 69 -10.46 -9.82 14.06
C SER A 69 -9.91 -10.37 15.39
N GLY A 70 -8.80 -11.10 15.31
CA GLY A 70 -7.96 -11.46 16.44
C GLY A 70 -6.89 -10.40 16.64
N THR A 71 -7.26 -9.31 17.30
CA THR A 71 -6.28 -8.47 18.01
C THR A 71 -5.93 -9.17 19.33
N PRO A 72 -4.64 -9.30 19.71
CA PRO A 72 -4.26 -9.82 21.02
C PRO A 72 -4.69 -8.89 22.16
#